data_AF-A0A5K7S3W7-F1
#
_entry.id   AF-A0A5K7S3W7-F1
#
_cell.length_a   1.000
_cell.length_b   1.000
_cell.length_c   1.000
_cell.angle_alpha   90.00
_cell.angle_beta   90.00
_cell.angle_gamma   90.00
#
_symmetry.space_group_name_H-M   'P 1'
#
loop_
_entity.id
_entity.type
_entity.pdbx_description
1 polymer ?
#
loop_
_entity_poly.entity_id
_entity_poly.type
_entity_poly.pdbx_seq_one_letter_code
_entity_poly.pdbx_strand_id
1 'polypeptide(L)' 'MGNKEIERIPPDKAVELLKKDGIEVTEEQAKIILNFLYEMADIVVDQYLAKPA' A
#
# COMPACT_ATOMS: atom_id res chain seq x y z
N MET A 1 -11.56 4.35 -17.31
CA MET A 1 -10.21 3.74 -17.21
C MET A 1 -10.41 2.35 -16.64
N GLY A 2 -9.97 1.31 -17.34
CA GLY A 2 -10.28 -0.07 -16.96
C GLY A 2 -9.80 -0.35 -15.53
N ASN A 3 -10.65 -0.97 -14.72
CA ASN A 3 -10.31 -1.54 -13.43
C ASN A 3 -9.21 -2.59 -13.62
N LYS A 4 -7.95 -2.16 -13.78
CA LYS A 4 -6.82 -3.00 -13.42
C LYS A 4 -6.90 -3.06 -11.92
N GLU A 5 -7.44 -4.14 -11.39
CA GLU A 5 -7.32 -4.44 -9.97
C GLU A 5 -5.84 -4.30 -9.63
N ILE A 6 -5.52 -3.27 -8.83
CA ILE A 6 -4.17 -3.12 -8.30
C ILE A 6 -3.97 -4.37 -7.46
N GLU A 7 -3.04 -5.23 -7.90
CA GLU A 7 -2.75 -6.47 -7.19
C GLU A 7 -2.19 -6.09 -5.83
N ARG A 8 -3.05 -6.13 -4.80
CA ARG A 8 -2.69 -5.71 -3.45
C ARG A 8 -1.73 -6.73 -2.86
N ILE A 9 -0.73 -6.22 -2.14
CA ILE A 9 0.18 -7.06 -1.35
C ILE A 9 -0.66 -7.67 -0.22
N PRO A 10 -0.69 -8.99 -0.08
CA PRO A 10 -1.40 -9.61 1.03
C PRO A 10 -0.65 -9.35 2.36
N PRO A 11 -1.36 -9.32 3.51
CA PRO A 11 -0.76 -8.95 4.80
C PRO A 11 0.43 -9.82 5.22
N ASP A 12 0.36 -11.12 4.98
CA ASP A 12 1.45 -12.09 5.25
C ASP A 12 2.75 -11.72 4.52
N LYS A 13 2.64 -11.37 3.24
CA LYS A 13 3.77 -10.92 2.43
C LYS A 13 4.33 -9.58 2.92
N ALA A 14 3.48 -8.68 3.42
CA ALA A 14 3.94 -7.44 4.03
C ALA A 14 4.69 -7.68 5.35
N VAL A 15 4.26 -8.64 6.18
CA VAL A 15 5.00 -9.07 7.36
C VAL A 15 6.40 -9.57 6.97
N GLU A 16 6.51 -10.40 5.93
CA GLU A 16 7.81 -10.89 5.45
C GLU A 16 8.73 -9.77 4.95
N LEU A 17 8.17 -8.80 4.21
CA LEU A 17 8.92 -7.64 3.70
C LEU A 17 9.43 -6.77 4.84
N LEU A 18 8.55 -6.38 5.76
CA LEU A 18 8.90 -5.55 6.91
C LEU A 18 9.94 -6.24 7.80
N LYS A 19 9.83 -7.56 7.98
CA LYS A 19 10.79 -8.35 8.75
C LYS A 19 12.19 -8.35 8.12
N LYS A 20 12.30 -8.37 6.78
CA LYS A 20 13.60 -8.28 6.08
C LYS A 20 14.33 -6.97 6.39
N ASP A 21 13.57 -5.92 6.65
CA ASP A 21 14.09 -4.60 7.03
C ASP A 21 14.21 -4.42 8.56
N GLY A 22 14.04 -5.49 9.33
CA GLY A 22 14.17 -5.47 10.80
C GLY A 22 12.94 -4.94 11.54
N ILE A 23 11.80 -4.78 10.84
CA ILE A 23 10.55 -4.30 11.43
C ILE A 23 9.64 -5.51 11.69
N GLU A 24 9.55 -5.94 12.95
CA GLU A 24 8.66 -7.02 13.34
C GLU A 24 7.25 -6.48 13.63
N VAL A 25 6.26 -7.02 12.92
CA VAL A 25 4.84 -6.66 13.06
C VAL A 25 3.96 -7.91 13.00
N THR A 26 2.79 -7.84 13.62
CA THR A 26 1.74 -8.84 13.43
C THR A 26 1.05 -8.66 12.08
N GLU A 27 0.32 -9.67 11.63
CA GLU A 27 -0.50 -9.58 10.40
C GLU A 27 -1.54 -8.45 10.47
N GLU A 28 -2.16 -8.25 11.64
CA GLU A 28 -3.11 -7.16 11.91
C GLU A 28 -2.44 -5.79 11.73
N GLN A 29 -1.22 -5.62 12.27
CA GLN A 29 -0.45 -4.39 12.12
C GLN A 29 -0.01 -4.18 10.67
N ALA A 30 0.44 -5.23 9.97
CA ALA A 30 0.79 -5.17 8.56
C ALA A 30 -0.40 -4.74 7.69
N LYS A 31 -1.61 -5.22 7.99
CA LYS A 31 -2.84 -4.80 7.33
C LYS A 31 -3.12 -3.30 7.51
N ILE A 32 -2.95 -2.77 8.72
CA ILE A 32 -3.11 -1.33 9.01
C ILE A 32 -2.09 -0.52 8.22
N ILE A 33 -0.82 -0.93 8.21
CA ILE A 33 0.26 -0.27 7.47
C ILE A 33 -0.05 -0.24 5.97
N LEU A 34 -0.42 -1.39 5.40
CA LEU A 34 -0.79 -1.50 3.98
C LEU A 34 -1.95 -0.57 3.62
N ASN A 35 -3.01 -0.56 4.43
CA ASN A 35 -4.16 0.32 4.17
C ASN A 35 -3.74 1.80 4.13
N PHE A 36 -2.95 2.24 5.12
CA PHE A 36 -2.44 3.60 5.17
C PHE A 36 -1.59 3.94 3.93
N LEU A 37 -0.69 3.04 3.52
CA LEU A 37 0.15 3.25 2.33
C LEU A 37 -0.67 3.33 1.04
N TYR A 38 -1.72 2.51 0.90
CA TYR A 38 -2.61 2.57 -0.25
C TYR A 38 -3.42 3.87 -0.29
N GLU A 39 -3.97 4.32 0.83
CA GLU A 39 -4.66 5.61 0.92
C GLU A 39 -3.74 6.77 0.50
N MET A 40 -2.49 6.76 0.97
CA MET A 40 -1.50 7.77 0.57
C MET A 40 -1.17 7.69 -0.93
N ALA A 41 -1.03 6.49 -1.48
CA ALA A 41 -0.75 6.30 -2.91
C ALA A 41 -1.90 6.83 -3.78
N ASP A 42 -3.15 6.54 -3.40
CA ASP A 42 -4.34 7.01 -4.10
C ASP A 42 -4.38 8.55 -4.10
N ILE A 43 -4.15 9.19 -2.95
CA ILE A 43 -4.09 10.66 -2.85
C ILE A 43 -3.02 11.25 -3.77
N VAL A 44 -1.81 10.66 -3.80
CA VAL A 44 -0.70 11.16 -4.62
C VAL A 44 -1.01 11.00 -6.11
N VAL A 45 -1.59 9.86 -6.51
CA VAL A 45 -2.01 9.61 -7.90
C VAL A 45 -3.09 10.61 -8.30
N ASP A 46 -4.10 10.81 -7.47
CA ASP A 46 -5.17 11.77 -7.73
C ASP A 46 -4.62 13.19 -7.89
N GLN A 47 -3.70 13.61 -7.01
CA GLN A 47 -3.05 14.92 -7.11
C GLN A 47 -2.22 15.07 -8.39
N TYR A 48 -1.49 14.02 -8.79
CA TYR A 48 -0.71 14.04 -10.02
C TYR A 48 -1.60 14.14 -11.26
N LEU A 49 -2.70 13.37 -11.30
CA LEU A 49 -3.65 13.37 -12.41
C LEU A 49 -4.54 14.62 -12.45
N ALA A 50 -4.78 15.28 -11.32
CA ALA A 50 -5.57 16.51 -11.24
C ALA A 50 -4.82 17.77 -11.71
N LYS A 51 -3.50 17.73 -11.85
CA LYS A 51 -2.76 18.86 -12.42
C LYS A 51 -3.02 18.95 -13.94
N PRO A 52 -3.53 20.10 -14.44
CA PRO A 52 -3.51 20.33 -15.88
C PRO A 52 -2.06 20.46 -16.34
N ALA A 53 -1.75 19.83 -17.47
CA ALA A 53 -0.43 19.85 -18.11
C ALA A 53 0.02 21.27 -18.46
#